data_AF-A0A923YY69-F1
#
_entry.id   AF-A0A923YY69-F1
#
_cell.length_a   1.000
_cell.length_b   1.000
_cell.length_c   1.000
_cell.angle_alpha   90.00
_cell.angle_beta   90.00
_cell.angle_gamma   90.00
#
_symmetry.space_group_name_H-M   'P 1'
#
loop_
_entity.id
_entity.type
_entity.pdbx_description
1 polymer ?
#
loop_
_entity_poly.entity_id
_entity_poly.type
_entity_poly.pdbx_seq_one_letter_code
_entity_poly.pdbx_strand_id
1 'polypeptide(L)'
;TMMALHVGLRRIRPVAAVVGYSGMLTGAPELSHAAITKPPVLLFHGSADPVVPVAALHAAKRDLEHLGIAVTAHVSPGVGHTVDPVGLRMGGEFVAEALNAGEAGEHSTN
;
A
#
# COMPACT_ATOMS: atom_id res chain seq x y z
N THR A 1 -4.28 -6.67 -3.02
CA THR A 1 -3.36 -6.29 -1.93
C THR A 1 -2.20 -7.24 -1.74
N MET A 2 -2.41 -8.49 -1.31
CA MET A 2 -1.32 -9.40 -0.94
C MET A 2 -0.28 -9.58 -2.07
N MET A 3 -0.73 -9.87 -3.29
CA MET A 3 0.17 -10.00 -4.45
C MET A 3 0.87 -8.69 -4.81
N ALA A 4 0.17 -7.56 -4.74
CA ALA A 4 0.74 -6.26 -5.06
C ALA A 4 1.86 -5.87 -4.08
N LEU A 5 1.66 -6.10 -2.78
CA LEU A 5 2.71 -5.90 -1.76
C LEU A 5 3.85 -6.91 -1.95
N HIS A 6 3.52 -8.20 -2.15
CA HIS A 6 4.53 -9.24 -2.28
C HIS A 6 5.48 -8.97 -3.46
N VAL A 7 4.91 -8.69 -4.63
CA VAL A 7 5.67 -8.47 -5.87
C VAL A 7 6.23 -7.06 -5.92
N GLY A 8 5.43 -6.04 -5.62
CA GLY A 8 5.79 -4.63 -5.77
C GLY A 8 7.03 -4.24 -4.98
N LEU A 9 7.15 -4.73 -3.75
CA LEU A 9 8.31 -4.47 -2.89
C LEU A 9 9.58 -5.21 -3.35
N ARG A 10 9.44 -6.30 -4.11
CA ARG A 10 10.56 -7.16 -4.55
C ARG A 10 11.04 -6.87 -5.97
N ARG A 11 10.53 -5.82 -6.62
CA ARG A 11 10.98 -5.44 -7.96
C ARG A 11 12.36 -4.78 -7.91
N ILE A 12 13.17 -5.02 -8.93
CA ILE A 12 14.47 -4.33 -9.11
C ILE A 12 14.26 -2.83 -9.35
N ARG A 13 13.26 -2.47 -10.18
CA ARG A 13 12.85 -1.08 -10.40
C ARG A 13 11.60 -0.79 -9.57
N PRO A 14 11.63 0.23 -8.68
CA PRO A 14 10.48 0.58 -7.86
C PRO A 14 9.29 0.96 -8.76
N VAL A 15 8.09 0.58 -8.32
CA VAL A 15 6.85 1.14 -8.88
C VAL A 15 6.61 2.53 -8.28
N ALA A 16 5.80 3.36 -8.93
CA ALA A 16 5.47 4.68 -8.40
C ALA A 16 4.74 4.61 -7.04
N ALA A 17 3.82 3.65 -6.89
CA ALA A 17 3.06 3.43 -5.67
C ALA A 17 2.46 2.02 -5.62
N VAL A 18 2.02 1.58 -4.43
CA VAL A 18 1.18 0.40 -4.24
C VAL A 18 -0.10 0.79 -3.50
N VAL A 19 -1.26 0.41 -4.05
CA VAL A 19 -2.56 0.57 -3.37
C VAL A 19 -3.11 -0.80 -3.01
N GLY A 20 -3.52 -0.97 -1.76
CA GLY A 20 -4.08 -2.21 -1.24
C GLY A 20 -5.43 -2.00 -0.57
N TYR A 21 -6.47 -2.66 -1.07
CA TYR A 21 -7.79 -2.74 -0.45
C TYR A 21 -8.00 -4.09 0.25
N SER A 22 -8.58 -4.07 1.45
CA SER A 22 -9.12 -5.23 2.17
C SER A 22 -8.18 -6.43 2.19
N GLY A 23 -6.94 -6.24 2.63
CA GLY A 23 -5.92 -7.28 2.57
C GLY A 23 -4.89 -7.20 3.68
N MET A 24 -3.79 -7.93 3.49
CA MET A 24 -2.73 -8.08 4.47
C MET A 24 -1.35 -8.09 3.82
N LEU A 25 -0.32 -7.90 4.63
CA LEU A 25 1.05 -8.19 4.27
C LEU A 25 1.34 -9.67 4.52
N THR A 26 1.86 -10.38 3.51
CA THR A 26 2.29 -11.77 3.63
C THR A 26 3.80 -11.85 3.49
N GLY A 27 4.43 -12.74 4.25
CA GLY A 27 5.88 -12.91 4.25
C GLY A 27 6.65 -11.68 4.75
N ALA A 28 6.20 -11.09 5.86
CA ALA A 28 6.85 -9.94 6.48
C ALA A 28 8.25 -10.26 7.05
N PRO A 29 8.47 -11.40 7.76
CA PRO A 29 9.81 -11.76 8.24
C PRO A 29 10.88 -11.88 7.14
N GLU A 30 10.47 -12.30 5.96
CA GLU A 30 11.32 -12.48 4.78
C GLU A 30 11.71 -11.14 4.16
N LEU A 31 10.92 -10.07 4.34
CA LEU A 31 11.22 -8.75 3.80
C LEU A 31 12.42 -8.10 4.49
N SER A 32 12.63 -8.34 5.78
CA SER A 32 13.74 -7.76 6.55
C SER A 32 15.12 -8.22 6.07
N HIS A 33 15.19 -9.37 5.40
CA HIS A 33 16.43 -9.98 4.92
C HIS A 33 16.57 -9.92 3.39
N ALA A 34 15.60 -9.34 2.70
CA ALA A 34 15.57 -9.26 1.24
C ALA A 34 15.98 -7.87 0.73
N ALA A 35 16.54 -7.83 -0.48
CA ALA A 35 16.62 -6.58 -1.23
C ALA A 35 15.21 -6.15 -1.63
N ILE A 36 14.72 -5.05 -1.05
CA ILE A 36 13.39 -4.51 -1.31
C ILE A 36 13.48 -3.07 -1.83
N THR A 37 12.49 -2.70 -2.62
CA THR A 37 12.19 -1.29 -2.92
C THR A 37 11.16 -0.77 -1.94
N LYS A 38 11.10 0.57 -1.81
CA LYS A 38 10.24 1.25 -0.83
C LYS A 38 9.29 2.24 -1.52
N PRO A 39 8.43 1.78 -2.44
CA PRO A 39 7.41 2.64 -3.01
C PRO A 39 6.44 3.10 -1.90
N PRO A 40 5.85 4.29 -2.00
CA PRO A 40 4.77 4.71 -1.10
C PRO A 40 3.59 3.74 -1.21
N VAL A 41 2.96 3.44 -0.08
CA VAL A 41 1.86 2.46 0.03
C VAL A 41 0.61 3.12 0.61
N LEU A 42 -0.53 2.90 -0.04
CA LEU A 42 -1.84 3.18 0.53
C LEU A 42 -2.52 1.85 0.92
N LEU A 43 -2.97 1.73 2.16
CA LEU A 43 -3.78 0.62 2.65
C LEU A 43 -5.18 1.12 3.02
N PHE A 44 -6.22 0.46 2.51
CA PHE A 44 -7.61 0.74 2.83
C PHE A 44 -8.29 -0.54 3.30
N HIS A 45 -9.14 -0.46 4.34
CA HIS A 45 -9.88 -1.62 4.85
C HIS A 45 -11.22 -1.23 5.45
N GLY A 46 -12.24 -2.07 5.29
CA GLY A 46 -13.52 -1.90 5.99
C GLY A 46 -13.46 -2.40 7.43
N SER A 47 -13.99 -1.65 8.41
CA SER A 47 -13.93 -2.05 9.82
C SER A 47 -14.80 -3.28 10.16
N ALA A 48 -15.75 -3.63 9.27
CA ALA A 48 -16.69 -4.74 9.43
C ALA A 48 -16.45 -5.84 8.38
N ASP A 49 -15.23 -5.94 7.83
CA ASP A 49 -14.84 -6.97 6.87
C ASP A 49 -14.91 -8.38 7.51
N PRO A 50 -15.80 -9.28 7.01
CA PRO A 50 -15.96 -10.62 7.56
C PRO A 50 -14.96 -11.63 6.98
N VAL A 51 -14.17 -11.25 5.96
CA VAL A 51 -13.26 -12.13 5.23
C VAL A 51 -11.82 -11.94 5.70
N VAL A 52 -11.37 -10.69 5.75
CA VAL A 52 -10.03 -10.32 6.25
C VAL A 52 -10.21 -9.36 7.42
N PRO A 53 -9.88 -9.73 8.66
CA PRO A 53 -10.07 -8.85 9.81
C PRO A 53 -9.29 -7.54 9.66
N VAL A 54 -9.86 -6.40 10.08
CA VAL A 54 -9.21 -5.08 10.03
C VAL A 54 -7.87 -5.03 10.77
N ALA A 55 -7.66 -5.92 11.75
CA ALA A 55 -6.36 -6.12 12.42
C ALA A 55 -5.22 -6.40 11.43
N ALA A 56 -5.52 -7.00 10.27
CA ALA A 56 -4.54 -7.27 9.22
C ALA A 56 -4.00 -5.99 8.57
N LEU A 57 -4.83 -4.95 8.37
CA LEU A 57 -4.37 -3.63 7.94
C LEU A 57 -3.42 -3.03 8.99
N HIS A 58 -3.77 -3.11 10.27
CA HIS A 58 -2.93 -2.55 11.33
C HIS A 58 -1.59 -3.28 11.44
N ALA A 59 -1.58 -4.60 11.30
CA ALA A 59 -0.35 -5.38 11.24
C ALA A 59 0.50 -5.01 10.02
N ALA A 60 -0.10 -5.00 8.83
CA ALA A 60 0.59 -4.63 7.59
C ALA A 60 1.19 -3.23 7.66
N LYS A 61 0.44 -2.24 8.18
CA LYS A 61 0.94 -0.87 8.37
C LYS A 61 2.19 -0.85 9.23
N ARG A 62 2.14 -1.46 10.43
CA ARG A 62 3.28 -1.49 11.35
C ARG A 62 4.49 -2.16 10.70
N ASP A 63 4.31 -3.31 10.08
CA ASP A 63 5.42 -4.07 9.50
C ASP A 63 6.07 -3.33 8.33
N LEU A 64 5.28 -2.70 7.46
CA LEU A 64 5.78 -1.85 6.37
C LEU A 64 6.53 -0.61 6.90
N GLU A 65 5.98 0.05 7.91
CA GLU A 65 6.64 1.22 8.54
C GLU A 65 7.96 0.83 9.21
N HIS A 66 8.05 -0.33 9.87
CA HIS A 66 9.31 -0.85 10.42
C HIS A 66 10.38 -1.11 9.34
N LEU A 67 9.97 -1.41 8.10
CA LEU A 67 10.87 -1.53 6.95
C LEU A 67 11.24 -0.16 6.33
N GLY A 68 10.73 0.94 6.88
CA GLY A 68 10.96 2.30 6.42
C GLY A 68 10.18 2.65 5.15
N ILE A 69 9.05 1.98 4.90
CA ILE A 69 8.15 2.28 3.79
C ILE A 69 7.16 3.36 4.26
N ALA A 70 6.93 4.37 3.42
CA ALA A 70 5.90 5.38 3.68
C ALA A 70 4.51 4.76 3.48
N VAL A 71 3.69 4.73 4.54
CA VAL A 71 2.36 4.10 4.51
C VAL A 71 1.26 5.09 4.90
N THR A 72 0.33 5.32 3.99
CA THR A 72 -0.97 5.93 4.29
C THR A 72 -1.97 4.81 4.55
N ALA A 73 -2.78 4.92 5.60
CA ALA A 73 -3.80 3.92 5.91
C ALA A 73 -5.15 4.54 6.23
N HIS A 74 -6.23 3.93 5.76
CA HIS A 74 -7.60 4.34 6.05
C HIS A 74 -8.47 3.13 6.43
N VAL A 75 -9.30 3.30 7.46
CA VAL A 75 -10.31 2.32 7.86
C VAL A 75 -11.68 2.94 7.70
N SER A 76 -12.52 2.36 6.84
CA SER A 76 -13.90 2.80 6.65
C SER A 76 -14.84 2.17 7.68
N PRO A 77 -15.49 2.97 8.55
CA PRO A 77 -16.39 2.44 9.58
C PRO A 77 -17.60 1.71 8.98
N GLY A 78 -17.89 0.51 9.48
CA GLY A 78 -19.07 -0.28 9.09
C GLY A 78 -19.00 -0.92 7.70
N VAL A 79 -17.93 -0.68 6.94
CA VAL A 79 -17.76 -1.26 5.60
C VAL A 79 -17.25 -2.70 5.71
N GLY A 80 -17.81 -3.58 4.90
CA GLY A 80 -17.42 -5.00 4.81
C GLY A 80 -16.23 -5.23 3.86
N HIS A 81 -16.16 -6.43 3.25
CA HIS A 81 -15.14 -6.76 2.25
C HIS A 81 -15.44 -6.13 0.87
N THR A 82 -15.42 -4.81 0.81
CA THR A 82 -15.70 -4.03 -0.41
C THR A 82 -14.85 -2.75 -0.43
N VAL A 83 -14.92 -2.02 -1.54
CA VAL A 83 -14.31 -0.70 -1.70
C VAL A 83 -15.43 0.33 -1.76
N ASP A 84 -15.48 1.23 -0.77
CA ASP A 84 -16.47 2.31 -0.72
C ASP A 84 -16.01 3.52 -1.58
N PRO A 85 -16.87 4.53 -1.78
CA PRO A 85 -16.51 5.71 -2.57
C PRO A 85 -15.32 6.51 -2.00
N VAL A 86 -15.12 6.48 -0.68
CA VAL A 86 -14.00 7.19 -0.02
C VAL A 86 -12.69 6.49 -0.37
N GLY A 87 -12.63 5.17 -0.22
CA GLY A 87 -11.49 4.33 -0.56
C GLY A 87 -11.14 4.42 -2.04
N LEU A 88 -12.15 4.36 -2.91
CA LEU A 88 -11.94 4.49 -4.36
C LEU A 88 -11.33 5.85 -4.73
N ARG A 89 -11.86 6.94 -4.17
CA ARG A 89 -11.34 8.30 -4.38
C ARG A 89 -9.90 8.43 -3.86
N MET A 90 -9.64 7.99 -2.62
CA MET A 90 -8.30 8.05 -2.04
C MET A 90 -7.27 7.28 -2.87
N GLY A 91 -7.63 6.11 -3.40
CA GLY A 91 -6.73 5.36 -4.27
C GLY A 91 -6.45 6.06 -5.60
N GLY A 92 -7.47 6.69 -6.19
CA GLY A 92 -7.29 7.48 -7.41
C GLY A 92 -6.35 8.67 -7.20
N GLU A 93 -6.59 9.45 -6.15
CA GLU A 93 -5.74 10.59 -5.76
C GLU A 93 -4.30 10.16 -5.49
N PHE A 94 -4.11 9.07 -4.73
CA PHE A 94 -2.79 8.56 -4.38
C PHE A 94 -1.99 8.09 -5.60
N VAL A 95 -2.63 7.42 -6.57
CA VAL A 95 -1.98 6.99 -7.80
C VAL A 95 -1.63 8.19 -8.68
N ALA A 96 -2.53 9.16 -8.82
CA ALA A 96 -2.29 10.36 -9.60
C ALA A 96 -1.09 11.16 -9.05
N GLU A 97 -1.04 11.37 -7.73
CA GLU A 97 0.08 12.05 -7.07
C GLU A 97 1.40 11.31 -7.30
N ALA A 98 1.42 9.99 -7.11
CA ALA A 98 2.62 9.18 -7.27
C ALA A 98 3.16 9.18 -8.71
N LEU A 99 2.30 9.18 -9.71
CA LEU A 99 2.70 9.23 -11.12
C LEU A 99 3.24 10.62 -11.49
N ASN A 100 2.61 11.70 -11.03
CA ASN A 100 3.07 13.07 -11.27
C ASN A 100 4.39 13.37 -10.57
N ALA A 101 4.63 12.80 -9.38
CA ALA A 101 5.90 12.95 -8.68
C ALA A 101 7.08 12.30 -9.46
N GLY A 102 6.80 11.24 -10.23
CA GLY A 102 7.78 10.60 -11.10
C GLY A 102 8.22 11.50 -12.27
N GLU A 103 7.29 12.25 -12.87
CA GLU A 103 7.56 13.16 -13.98
C GLU A 103 8.44 14.35 -13.56
N ALA A 104 8.25 14.86 -12.33
CA ALA A 104 9.07 15.95 -11.80
C ALA A 104 10.55 15.57 -11.59
N GLY A 105 10.84 14.27 -11.37
CA GLY A 105 12.19 13.76 -11.19
C GLY A 105 12.99 13.61 -12.48
N GLU A 106 12.33 13.41 -13.64
CA GLU A 106 13.00 13.26 -14.94
C GLU A 106 13.35 14.60 -15.60
N HIS A 107 12.71 15.71 -15.21
CA HIS A 107 12.97 17.03 -15.77
C HIS A 107 14.07 17.85 -15.07
N SER A 108 14.69 17.34 -14.01
CA SER A 108 15.84 18.00 -13.34
C SER A 108 17.22 17.51 -13.81
N THR A 109 17.28 16.66 -14.83
CA THR A 109 18.54 16.23 -15.46
C THR A 109 18.55 16.59 -16.94
N ASN A 110 18.72 17.88 -17.25
CA ASN A 110 19.28 18.33 -18.52
C ASN A 110 19.97 19.68 -18.35
#